data_AF-A0A091I0T0-F1
#
_entry.id   AF-A0A091I0T0-F1
#
_cell.length_a   1.000
_cell.length_b   1.000
_cell.length_c   1.000
_cell.angle_alpha   90.00
_cell.angle_beta   90.00
_cell.angle_gamma   90.00
#
_symmetry.space_group_name_H-M   'P 1'
#
loop_
_entity.id
_entity.type
_entity.pdbx_description
1 polymer ?
#
loop_
_entity_poly.entity_id
_entity_poly.type
_entity_poly.pdbx_seq_one_letter_code
_entity_poly.pdbx_strand_id
1 'polypeptide(L)'
;EEEEEEGDWWSKFYAAVGDKTKSRRGTKRDRLKGRGQGRGQGWKWDRDKTFPLYQLGGHPTPEEDPVGEFKGLFCLYPLPEDPEVPPPPRFFQDLPPSQPQKCLVRVYIVRAFNLSPRDRNGLCDPYVRVSLGKTTLGQRDHYVPNTLEPTFGRLFEVTGTIPLEKDLRVSLMDHDLLPPDQEIGTTTIDLENRLLSRFRAHCGLPTRYRWWVTPMGGTGTVPPSRALELFTRSRGLPAPEFSAEGTAVTCGDQTFLLSHFERSPLGHRPPRDSRERLALHVLHACHLVPEHLETRTLYNSTQPGLEQGKVQMWVDIFPVSLGPPGPPVDITPRKPQRYELRCVVWNTRDVDLADVNVTGQRMSDIYVTGWMDGLEEQRQKTDVHYRSLDGSGAFNWRFLFSFEYLVAEQRCVLPCKDHFWSLHETVRKVPPKLILQVWDNDKFSADDFLGVLELELTHLPRPSQHPQSCTSTALGTPPKWPWQGVRVPSPLSLFHQRRVRGWWPCRLEEDGKRRLSGKLELSLELLTAKEAEERPAGKGRENPNMYPMLPAPLRPESSFLWLQAPLRTLHYGLWHRYRRRFCLGLAALLLLALLL
;
A
#
# COMPACT_ATOMS: atom_id res chain seq x y z
N GLU A 1 6.69 -19.10 5.69
CA GLU A 1 6.10 -18.43 6.87
C GLU A 1 6.94 -17.26 7.38
N GLU A 2 8.28 -17.29 7.39
CA GLU A 2 9.10 -16.10 7.73
C GLU A 2 9.48 -15.19 6.54
N GLU A 3 9.44 -15.68 5.28
CA GLU A 3 9.59 -14.80 4.09
C GLU A 3 8.47 -13.75 3.98
N GLU A 4 7.30 -14.05 4.55
CA GLU A 4 6.18 -13.10 4.57
C GLU A 4 6.36 -11.97 5.58
N GLU A 5 7.30 -12.01 6.55
CA GLU A 5 7.48 -10.93 7.54
C GLU A 5 8.43 -9.81 7.08
N GLU A 6 9.12 -9.95 5.94
CA GLU A 6 10.04 -8.92 5.48
C GLU A 6 9.30 -7.79 4.75
N GLY A 7 9.34 -6.58 5.33
CA GLY A 7 8.66 -5.42 4.80
C GLY A 7 9.23 -4.95 3.45
N ASP A 8 8.35 -4.58 2.53
CA ASP A 8 8.69 -3.91 1.27
C ASP A 8 9.44 -2.58 1.46
N TRP A 9 10.05 -2.04 0.40
CA TRP A 9 10.76 -0.76 0.45
C TRP A 9 9.88 0.38 0.98
N TRP A 10 8.58 0.39 0.63
CA TRP A 10 7.63 1.37 1.14
C TRP A 10 7.44 1.28 2.66
N SER A 11 7.49 0.08 3.27
CA SER A 11 7.43 -0.07 4.74
C SER A 11 8.62 0.58 5.41
N LYS A 12 9.81 0.47 4.80
CA LYS A 12 11.05 1.12 5.24
C LYS A 12 10.97 2.64 5.07
N PHE A 13 10.42 3.13 3.95
CA PHE A 13 10.17 4.54 3.70
C PHE A 13 9.22 5.16 4.74
N TYR A 14 8.05 4.57 4.96
CA TYR A 14 7.09 5.09 5.94
C TYR A 14 7.61 4.99 7.38
N ALA A 15 8.41 3.96 7.70
CA ALA A 15 9.12 3.88 8.98
C ALA A 15 10.12 5.03 9.18
N ALA A 16 10.79 5.47 8.11
CA ALA A 16 11.75 6.57 8.14
C ALA A 16 11.07 7.95 8.26
N VAL A 17 9.93 8.14 7.57
CA VAL A 17 9.14 9.39 7.64
C VAL A 17 8.31 9.48 8.93
N GLY A 18 8.13 8.36 9.64
CA GLY A 18 7.42 8.32 10.93
C GLY A 18 5.93 7.94 10.83
N ASP A 19 5.45 7.57 9.64
CA ASP A 19 4.09 7.10 9.42
C ASP A 19 3.95 5.62 9.82
N LYS A 20 3.59 5.39 11.08
CA LYS A 20 3.40 4.05 11.64
C LYS A 20 2.17 3.32 11.09
N THR A 21 1.21 4.04 10.48
CA THR A 21 -0.02 3.43 9.96
C THR A 21 0.21 2.73 8.63
N LYS A 22 1.18 3.22 7.83
CA LYS A 22 1.56 2.65 6.54
C LYS A 22 2.79 1.74 6.60
N SER A 23 3.42 1.65 7.76
CA SER A 23 4.59 0.80 8.00
C SER A 23 4.18 -0.53 8.62
N ARG A 24 4.62 -1.65 8.02
CA ARG A 24 4.36 -3.00 8.56
C ARG A 24 5.12 -3.20 9.89
N ARG A 25 4.49 -3.87 10.87
CA ARG A 25 5.14 -4.22 12.15
C ARG A 25 6.38 -5.09 11.87
N GLY A 26 7.58 -4.58 12.17
CA GLY A 26 8.84 -5.35 12.05
C GLY A 26 10.07 -4.52 11.64
N THR A 27 9.88 -3.41 10.92
CA THR A 27 10.94 -2.56 10.35
C THR A 27 11.66 -1.64 11.34
N LYS A 28 11.62 -1.92 12.66
CA LYS A 28 12.27 -1.06 13.66
C LYS A 28 13.78 -0.92 13.47
N ARG A 29 14.44 -1.89 12.79
CA ARG A 29 15.90 -1.97 12.66
C ARG A 29 16.48 -1.61 11.28
N ASP A 30 15.66 -1.38 10.25
CA ASP A 30 16.12 -0.97 8.92
C ASP A 30 15.33 0.26 8.48
N ARG A 31 15.97 1.44 8.53
CA ARG A 31 15.35 2.74 8.23
C ARG A 31 16.21 3.51 7.26
N LEU A 32 15.58 4.11 6.25
CA LEU A 32 16.24 5.10 5.40
C LEU A 32 16.63 6.32 6.22
N LYS A 33 17.83 6.87 5.99
CA LYS A 33 18.19 8.16 6.57
C LYS A 33 17.61 9.27 5.68
N GLY A 34 16.50 9.86 6.14
CA GLY A 34 15.90 11.03 5.48
C GLY A 34 16.75 12.29 5.67
N ARG A 35 16.95 13.08 4.62
CA ARG A 35 17.70 14.34 4.68
C ARG A 35 16.89 15.49 4.09
N GLY A 36 16.62 16.50 4.91
CA GLY A 36 16.06 17.78 4.50
C GLY A 36 17.17 18.78 4.16
N GLN A 37 16.87 19.69 3.23
CA GLN A 37 17.80 20.74 2.79
C GLN A 37 18.05 21.83 3.87
N GLY A 38 17.35 21.77 5.02
CA GLY A 38 17.39 22.79 6.07
C GLY A 38 17.61 22.24 7.48
N ARG A 39 18.63 22.81 8.15
CA ARG A 39 18.99 22.76 9.60
C ARG A 39 19.64 21.47 10.12
N GLY A 40 20.93 21.62 10.49
CA GLY A 40 21.66 20.73 11.41
C GLY A 40 22.61 19.75 10.72
N GLN A 41 23.89 20.14 10.56
CA GLN A 41 25.07 19.27 10.34
C GLN A 41 24.94 18.12 9.30
N GLY A 42 24.04 18.25 8.32
CA GLY A 42 23.87 17.27 7.25
C GLY A 42 24.97 17.41 6.22
N TRP A 43 25.93 16.50 6.23
CA TRP A 43 27.04 16.34 5.29
C TRP A 43 26.71 16.86 3.88
N LYS A 44 27.28 18.01 3.51
CA LYS A 44 27.13 18.65 2.20
C LYS A 44 28.08 17.97 1.21
N TRP A 45 27.61 16.92 0.55
CA TRP A 45 28.42 16.14 -0.40
C TRP A 45 28.57 16.83 -1.78
N ASP A 46 27.72 17.80 -2.11
CA ASP A 46 27.62 18.46 -3.43
C ASP A 46 28.44 19.76 -3.55
N ARG A 47 29.37 20.06 -2.64
CA ARG A 47 30.11 21.34 -2.65
C ARG A 47 31.62 21.14 -2.69
N ASP A 48 32.08 20.47 -3.74
CA ASP A 48 33.44 20.74 -4.19
C ASP A 48 33.49 22.20 -4.71
N LYS A 49 34.59 22.89 -4.42
CA LYS A 49 34.75 24.28 -4.86
C LYS A 49 34.80 24.29 -6.39
N THR A 50 33.77 24.85 -7.00
CA THR A 50 33.68 25.06 -8.44
C THR A 50 34.03 26.52 -8.70
N PHE A 51 35.01 26.74 -9.57
CA PHE A 51 35.50 28.05 -9.95
C PHE A 51 35.06 28.32 -11.40
N PRO A 52 34.20 29.32 -11.65
CA PRO A 52 33.87 29.71 -13.01
C PRO A 52 35.12 30.23 -13.73
N LEU A 53 35.32 29.78 -14.96
CA LEU A 53 36.37 30.24 -15.85
C LEU A 53 35.78 31.28 -16.81
N TYR A 54 36.50 32.38 -16.99
CA TYR A 54 36.13 33.47 -17.89
C TYR A 54 37.19 33.62 -18.99
N GLN A 55 36.78 34.16 -20.14
CA GLN A 55 37.69 34.34 -21.27
C GLN A 55 38.78 35.38 -20.94
N LEU A 56 40.02 35.08 -21.29
CA LEU A 56 41.16 35.96 -21.02
C LEU A 56 41.05 37.24 -21.87
N GLY A 57 40.90 38.41 -21.24
CA GLY A 57 40.95 39.72 -21.91
C GLY A 57 39.71 40.62 -21.74
N GLY A 58 38.61 40.13 -21.15
CA GLY A 58 37.48 40.95 -20.73
C GLY A 58 37.53 41.26 -19.24
N HIS A 59 37.20 42.49 -18.83
CA HIS A 59 36.86 42.74 -17.43
C HIS A 59 35.57 41.95 -17.13
N PRO A 60 35.58 40.98 -16.19
CA PRO A 60 34.39 40.18 -15.93
C PRO A 60 33.28 41.11 -15.43
N THR A 61 32.22 41.25 -16.22
CA THR A 61 30.98 41.89 -15.76
C THR A 61 30.11 40.84 -15.06
N PRO A 62 29.26 41.21 -14.09
CA PRO A 62 28.41 40.25 -13.37
C PRO A 62 27.42 39.48 -14.24
N GLU A 63 27.27 39.87 -15.51
CA GLU A 63 26.29 39.34 -16.47
C GLU A 63 26.93 38.40 -17.52
N GLU A 64 28.26 38.22 -17.52
CA GLU A 64 28.92 37.30 -18.45
C GLU A 64 28.81 35.84 -18.00
N ASP A 65 28.28 35.00 -18.90
CA ASP A 65 28.24 33.56 -18.69
C ASP A 65 29.67 32.98 -18.66
N PRO A 66 30.00 32.11 -17.69
CA PRO A 66 31.32 31.48 -17.62
C PRO A 66 31.54 30.57 -18.83
N VAL A 67 32.75 30.60 -19.40
CA VAL A 67 33.15 29.77 -20.54
C VAL A 67 33.52 28.34 -20.14
N GLY A 68 33.58 28.07 -18.84
CA GLY A 68 33.83 26.75 -18.28
C GLY A 68 33.85 26.77 -16.76
N GLU A 69 34.07 25.59 -16.17
CA GLU A 69 34.17 25.41 -14.73
C GLU A 69 35.45 24.65 -14.42
N PHE A 70 36.20 25.12 -13.43
CA PHE A 70 37.31 24.38 -12.84
C PHE A 70 36.90 23.85 -11.46
N LYS A 71 37.01 22.54 -11.27
CA LYS A 71 36.83 21.90 -9.97
C LYS A 71 38.15 21.29 -9.54
N GLY A 72 38.65 21.74 -8.40
CA GLY A 72 39.94 21.26 -7.92
C GLY A 72 40.28 21.76 -6.53
N LEU A 73 41.22 21.06 -5.92
CA LEU A 73 41.86 21.42 -4.66
C LEU A 73 43.33 21.66 -4.95
N PHE A 74 43.87 22.79 -4.51
CA PHE A 74 45.31 23.05 -4.53
C PHE A 74 45.87 22.84 -3.13
N CYS A 75 46.99 22.13 -3.04
CA CYS A 75 47.76 21.96 -1.81
C CYS A 75 49.17 22.44 -2.10
N LEU A 76 49.60 23.48 -1.38
CA LEU A 76 51.00 23.94 -1.40
C LEU A 76 51.75 23.16 -0.32
N TYR A 77 52.92 22.63 -0.66
CA TYR A 77 53.79 22.00 0.33
C TYR A 77 55.23 22.45 0.12
N PRO A 78 55.99 22.61 1.22
CA PRO A 78 57.37 23.05 1.14
C PRO A 78 58.24 21.95 0.52
N LEU A 79 59.14 22.36 -0.37
CA LEU A 79 60.22 21.51 -0.85
C LEU A 79 61.44 21.69 0.08
N PRO A 80 62.26 20.64 0.29
CA PRO A 80 63.52 20.78 1.00
C PRO A 80 64.42 21.81 0.29
N GLU A 81 65.11 22.65 1.05
CA GLU A 81 66.07 23.63 0.50
C GLU A 81 67.34 22.94 -0.04
N ASP A 82 67.67 21.77 0.51
CA ASP A 82 68.80 20.94 0.11
C ASP A 82 68.40 19.97 -1.02
N PRO A 83 69.01 20.05 -2.22
CA PRO A 83 68.72 19.17 -3.35
C PRO A 83 69.14 17.71 -3.13
N GLU A 84 69.94 17.38 -2.11
CA GLU A 84 70.29 15.99 -1.79
C GLU A 84 69.23 15.29 -0.93
N VAL A 85 68.31 16.05 -0.31
CA VAL A 85 67.21 15.49 0.47
C VAL A 85 66.09 15.06 -0.49
N PRO A 86 65.65 13.78 -0.45
CA PRO A 86 64.58 13.32 -1.32
C PRO A 86 63.31 14.15 -1.04
N PRO A 87 62.59 14.58 -2.09
CA PRO A 87 61.39 15.37 -1.92
C PRO A 87 60.36 14.59 -1.09
N PRO A 88 59.58 15.26 -0.22
CA PRO A 88 58.55 14.59 0.57
C PRO A 88 57.58 13.84 -0.34
N PRO A 89 57.06 12.68 0.11
CA PRO A 89 56.08 11.93 -0.66
C PRO A 89 54.91 12.85 -1.02
N ARG A 90 54.56 12.91 -2.31
CA ARG A 90 53.47 13.75 -2.80
C ARG A 90 52.19 13.38 -2.07
N PHE A 91 51.41 14.38 -1.65
CA PHE A 91 50.13 14.14 -0.98
C PHE A 91 49.11 13.43 -1.87
N PHE A 92 49.22 13.58 -3.20
CA PHE A 92 48.39 12.91 -4.19
C PHE A 92 49.20 11.80 -4.89
N GLN A 93 49.13 10.59 -4.36
CA GLN A 93 49.65 9.38 -4.99
C GLN A 93 48.46 8.56 -5.51
N ASP A 94 48.61 7.95 -6.69
CA ASP A 94 47.61 7.08 -7.32
C ASP A 94 46.21 7.70 -7.53
N LEU A 95 46.17 8.92 -8.09
CA LEU A 95 44.91 9.56 -8.48
C LEU A 95 44.14 8.67 -9.47
N PRO A 96 42.79 8.63 -9.37
CA PRO A 96 41.98 7.92 -10.33
C PRO A 96 42.20 8.49 -11.75
N PRO A 97 42.07 7.65 -12.79
CA PRO A 97 42.29 8.08 -14.17
C PRO A 97 41.36 9.26 -14.51
N SER A 98 41.93 10.37 -14.96
CA SER A 98 41.20 11.62 -15.29
C SER A 98 40.43 11.56 -16.62
N GLN A 99 40.23 10.36 -17.18
CA GLN A 99 39.54 10.21 -18.46
C GLN A 99 38.02 10.28 -18.26
N PRO A 100 37.29 10.83 -19.24
CA PRO A 100 35.83 10.75 -19.24
C PRO A 100 35.33 9.33 -19.04
N GLN A 101 34.45 9.15 -18.07
CA GLN A 101 33.93 7.85 -17.69
C GLN A 101 32.46 7.75 -18.05
N LYS A 102 32.11 6.69 -18.79
CA LYS A 102 30.71 6.36 -19.07
C LYS A 102 30.09 5.75 -17.82
N CYS A 103 28.95 6.29 -17.41
CA CYS A 103 28.24 5.90 -16.20
C CYS A 103 26.77 5.62 -16.52
N LEU A 104 26.23 4.53 -15.97
CA LEU A 104 24.80 4.32 -15.87
C LEU A 104 24.28 5.01 -14.61
N VAL A 105 23.25 5.82 -14.74
CA VAL A 105 22.66 6.60 -13.66
C VAL A 105 21.22 6.15 -13.46
N ARG A 106 20.92 5.69 -12.25
CA ARG A 106 19.58 5.33 -11.81
C ARG A 106 19.00 6.45 -10.98
N VAL A 107 17.89 7.00 -11.44
CA VAL A 107 17.18 8.10 -10.78
C VAL A 107 15.87 7.57 -10.24
N TYR A 108 15.78 7.50 -8.92
CA TYR A 108 14.59 6.99 -8.23
C TYR A 108 13.76 8.15 -7.71
N ILE A 109 12.56 8.32 -8.26
CA ILE A 109 11.63 9.39 -7.90
C ILE A 109 10.48 8.81 -7.09
N VAL A 110 10.42 9.17 -5.81
CA VAL A 110 9.49 8.58 -4.84
C VAL A 110 8.16 9.31 -4.86
N ARG A 111 8.18 10.59 -4.49
CA ARG A 111 7.01 11.47 -4.41
C ARG A 111 7.42 12.92 -4.51
N ALA A 112 6.45 13.81 -4.73
CA ALA A 112 6.60 15.23 -4.50
C ALA A 112 5.55 15.72 -3.51
N PHE A 113 5.76 16.90 -2.93
CA PHE A 113 4.82 17.53 -2.00
C PHE A 113 4.96 19.04 -2.01
N ASN A 114 3.90 19.73 -1.60
CA ASN A 114 3.77 21.18 -1.64
C ASN A 114 4.04 21.76 -3.03
N LEU A 115 3.57 21.09 -4.09
CA LEU A 115 3.67 21.62 -5.45
C LEU A 115 2.88 22.91 -5.59
N SER A 116 3.40 23.84 -6.39
CA SER A 116 2.66 25.05 -6.77
C SER A 116 1.50 24.69 -7.70
N PRO A 117 0.25 25.07 -7.38
CA PRO A 117 -0.90 24.89 -8.25
C PRO A 117 -0.69 25.48 -9.65
N ARG A 118 -1.23 24.81 -10.68
CA ARG A 118 -1.13 25.23 -12.08
C ARG A 118 -2.48 25.26 -12.78
N ASP A 119 -3.35 24.33 -12.42
CA ASP A 119 -4.70 24.23 -12.95
C ASP A 119 -5.68 25.18 -12.26
N ARG A 120 -6.79 25.48 -12.95
CA ARG A 120 -7.89 26.32 -12.43
C ARG A 120 -8.58 25.73 -11.19
N ASN A 121 -8.49 24.42 -11.01
CA ASN A 121 -9.01 23.72 -9.83
C ASN A 121 -8.12 23.88 -8.59
N GLY A 122 -6.97 24.57 -8.72
CA GLY A 122 -5.99 24.74 -7.64
C GLY A 122 -5.10 23.51 -7.40
N LEU A 123 -5.07 22.56 -8.34
CA LEU A 123 -4.26 21.34 -8.30
C LEU A 123 -3.28 21.33 -9.49
N CYS A 124 -2.67 20.17 -9.72
CA CYS A 124 -1.83 19.86 -10.85
C CYS A 124 -2.06 18.40 -11.26
N ASP A 125 -1.69 18.08 -12.50
CA ASP A 125 -1.60 16.75 -13.07
C ASP A 125 -0.11 16.36 -13.31
N PRO A 126 0.71 16.26 -12.25
CA PRO A 126 2.16 16.18 -12.39
C PRO A 126 2.66 14.86 -13.01
N TYR A 127 3.67 14.97 -13.87
CA TYR A 127 4.53 13.87 -14.32
C TYR A 127 6.01 14.26 -14.29
N VAL A 128 6.88 13.26 -14.33
CA VAL A 128 8.33 13.44 -14.20
C VAL A 128 9.01 13.45 -15.57
N ARG A 129 9.93 14.39 -15.76
CA ARG A 129 10.92 14.41 -16.85
C ARG A 129 12.33 14.43 -16.28
N VAL A 130 13.18 13.51 -16.74
CA VAL A 130 14.60 13.40 -16.36
C VAL A 130 15.44 13.64 -17.60
N SER A 131 16.43 14.52 -17.51
CA SER A 131 17.34 14.82 -18.62
C SER A 131 18.80 14.79 -18.18
N LEU A 132 19.64 14.15 -18.98
CA LEU A 132 21.10 14.10 -18.80
C LEU A 132 21.76 14.24 -20.18
N GLY A 133 22.55 15.29 -20.36
CA GLY A 133 23.16 15.62 -21.65
C GLY A 133 22.10 15.79 -22.75
N LYS A 134 22.22 15.01 -23.83
CA LYS A 134 21.26 15.01 -24.95
C LYS A 134 20.04 14.12 -24.71
N THR A 135 20.07 13.27 -23.68
CA THR A 135 19.00 12.31 -23.42
C THR A 135 17.95 12.91 -22.50
N THR A 136 16.68 12.84 -22.90
CA THR A 136 15.54 13.24 -22.07
C THR A 136 14.54 12.10 -22.03
N LEU A 137 14.20 11.66 -20.83
CA LEU A 137 13.19 10.65 -20.55
C LEU A 137 12.01 11.32 -19.87
N GLY A 138 10.81 11.15 -20.41
CA GLY A 138 9.57 11.64 -19.82
C GLY A 138 8.48 10.60 -19.96
N GLN A 139 7.63 10.49 -18.95
CA GLN A 139 6.47 9.60 -18.98
C GLN A 139 5.18 10.41 -18.87
N ARG A 140 4.86 11.14 -19.94
CA ARG A 140 3.67 12.01 -20.01
C ARG A 140 2.38 11.23 -19.76
N ASP A 141 2.26 10.03 -20.33
CA ASP A 141 1.06 9.17 -20.21
C ASP A 141 0.85 8.62 -18.79
N HIS A 142 1.87 8.72 -17.95
CA HIS A 142 1.83 8.28 -16.57
C HIS A 142 1.84 9.51 -15.65
N TYR A 143 0.94 10.46 -15.83
CA TYR A 143 0.75 11.54 -14.88
C TYR A 143 -0.04 11.08 -13.65
N VAL A 144 0.01 11.85 -12.56
CA VAL A 144 -0.83 11.61 -11.37
C VAL A 144 -1.87 12.73 -11.32
N PRO A 145 -3.17 12.44 -11.51
CA PRO A 145 -4.17 13.49 -11.65
C PRO A 145 -4.49 14.21 -10.33
N ASN A 146 -4.89 15.48 -10.43
CA ASN A 146 -5.52 16.30 -9.41
C ASN A 146 -4.82 16.22 -8.04
N THR A 147 -3.51 16.47 -7.99
CA THR A 147 -2.77 16.39 -6.73
C THR A 147 -1.56 17.33 -6.66
N LEU A 148 -1.35 17.90 -5.47
CA LEU A 148 -0.13 18.64 -5.10
C LEU A 148 0.89 17.77 -4.35
N GLU A 149 0.53 16.52 -4.05
CA GLU A 149 1.36 15.55 -3.32
C GLU A 149 1.46 14.20 -4.07
N PRO A 150 1.91 14.20 -5.34
CA PRO A 150 1.93 12.98 -6.15
C PRO A 150 2.92 11.95 -5.59
N THR A 151 2.51 10.69 -5.57
CA THR A 151 3.40 9.55 -5.32
C THR A 151 3.69 8.85 -6.64
N PHE A 152 4.95 8.91 -7.10
CA PHE A 152 5.35 8.37 -8.39
C PHE A 152 5.85 6.92 -8.28
N GLY A 153 6.81 6.68 -7.38
CA GLY A 153 7.48 5.38 -7.22
C GLY A 153 8.11 4.85 -8.51
N ARG A 154 8.96 5.66 -9.15
CA ARG A 154 9.51 5.34 -10.48
C ARG A 154 11.01 5.39 -10.56
N LEU A 155 11.55 4.51 -11.39
CA LEU A 155 12.94 4.48 -11.78
C LEU A 155 13.11 5.00 -13.21
N PHE A 156 14.09 5.86 -13.41
CA PHE A 156 14.62 6.22 -14.72
C PHE A 156 16.08 5.77 -14.81
N GLU A 157 16.42 5.05 -15.88
CA GLU A 157 17.80 4.67 -16.17
C GLU A 157 18.30 5.48 -17.35
N VAL A 158 19.37 6.23 -17.13
CA VAL A 158 19.98 7.09 -18.16
C VAL A 158 21.49 6.88 -18.15
N THR A 159 22.12 6.91 -19.32
CA THR A 159 23.57 6.78 -19.44
C THR A 159 24.16 8.13 -19.82
N GLY A 160 25.23 8.54 -19.14
CA GLY A 160 25.96 9.77 -19.46
C GLY A 160 27.46 9.59 -19.32
N THR A 161 28.22 10.50 -19.93
CA THR A 161 29.69 10.52 -19.84
C THR A 161 30.15 11.64 -18.92
N ILE A 162 30.65 11.30 -17.72
CA ILE A 162 31.10 12.27 -16.72
C ILE A 162 32.59 12.54 -16.95
N PRO A 163 33.07 13.80 -16.96
CA PRO A 163 32.37 15.03 -16.57
C PRO A 163 31.67 15.82 -17.71
N LEU A 164 31.66 15.32 -18.96
CA LEU A 164 31.05 16.04 -20.10
C LEU A 164 29.55 16.29 -19.91
N GLU A 165 28.84 15.30 -19.38
CA GLU A 165 27.41 15.32 -19.08
C GLU A 165 27.23 15.16 -17.57
N LYS A 166 27.58 16.21 -16.83
CA LYS A 166 27.53 16.19 -15.35
C LYS A 166 26.18 16.64 -14.77
N ASP A 167 25.43 17.49 -15.47
CA ASP A 167 24.23 18.11 -14.93
C ASP A 167 22.98 17.25 -15.17
N LEU A 168 22.59 16.46 -14.17
CA LEU A 168 21.33 15.72 -14.17
C LEU A 168 20.21 16.66 -13.77
N ARG A 169 19.26 16.89 -14.68
CA ARG A 169 18.09 17.74 -14.44
C ARG A 169 16.84 16.89 -14.27
N VAL A 170 16.10 17.12 -13.19
CA VAL A 170 14.80 16.49 -12.89
C VAL A 170 13.75 17.58 -12.84
N SER A 171 12.80 17.53 -13.76
CA SER A 171 11.71 18.49 -13.90
C SER A 171 10.36 17.83 -13.67
N LEU A 172 9.48 18.50 -12.94
CA LEU A 172 8.07 18.12 -12.86
C LEU A 172 7.28 18.98 -13.85
N MET A 173 6.50 18.31 -14.67
CA MET A 173 5.66 18.90 -15.70
C MET A 173 4.21 18.68 -15.33
N ASP A 174 3.35 19.61 -15.70
CA ASP A 174 1.91 19.55 -15.53
C ASP A 174 1.26 19.07 -16.83
N HIS A 175 0.46 18.00 -16.74
CA HIS A 175 -0.18 17.43 -17.93
C HIS A 175 -1.44 18.22 -18.30
N ASP A 176 -1.38 18.91 -19.42
CA ASP A 176 -2.55 19.61 -19.99
C ASP A 176 -3.20 18.74 -21.09
N LEU A 177 -4.54 18.71 -21.15
CA LEU A 177 -5.26 18.03 -22.25
C LEU A 177 -4.90 18.61 -23.62
N LEU A 178 -4.61 19.91 -23.68
CA LEU A 178 -4.17 20.62 -24.87
C LEU A 178 -2.73 21.13 -24.63
N PRO A 179 -1.72 20.56 -25.31
CA PRO A 179 -0.33 21.02 -25.19
C PRO A 179 -0.18 22.52 -25.54
N PRO A 180 0.87 23.20 -25.04
CA PRO A 180 2.03 22.64 -24.36
C PRO A 180 1.85 22.45 -22.85
N ASP A 181 2.37 21.32 -22.35
CA ASP A 181 2.48 21.04 -20.92
C ASP A 181 3.36 22.09 -20.21
N GLN A 182 2.96 22.49 -19.02
CA GLN A 182 3.65 23.55 -18.27
C GLN A 182 4.68 22.97 -17.30
N GLU A 183 5.87 23.59 -17.21
CA GLU A 183 6.85 23.20 -16.21
C GLU A 183 6.43 23.72 -14.82
N ILE A 184 6.23 22.82 -13.86
CA ILE A 184 5.96 23.17 -12.46
C ILE A 184 7.25 23.71 -11.84
N GLY A 185 8.32 22.93 -11.97
CA GLY A 185 9.67 23.32 -11.57
C GLY A 185 10.70 22.21 -11.78
N THR A 186 11.96 22.58 -11.67
CA THR A 186 13.11 21.75 -11.96
C THR A 186 14.16 21.84 -10.85
N THR A 187 14.94 20.77 -10.71
CA THR A 187 16.13 20.72 -9.86
C THR A 187 17.29 20.11 -10.63
N THR A 188 18.51 20.59 -10.38
CA THR A 188 19.73 20.12 -11.06
C THR A 188 20.68 19.51 -10.05
N ILE A 189 21.27 18.37 -10.42
CA ILE A 189 22.19 17.59 -9.61
C ILE A 189 23.48 17.43 -10.40
N ASP A 190 24.58 17.91 -9.84
CA ASP A 190 25.91 17.73 -10.41
C ASP A 190 26.44 16.31 -10.07
N LEU A 191 26.43 15.43 -11.07
CA LEU A 191 26.85 14.03 -10.93
C LEU A 191 28.37 13.87 -10.77
N GLU A 192 29.16 14.81 -11.29
CA GLU A 192 30.61 14.79 -11.15
C GLU A 192 30.99 14.97 -9.67
N ASN A 193 30.37 15.93 -8.97
CA ASN A 193 30.60 16.14 -7.55
C ASN A 193 30.24 14.89 -6.72
N ARG A 194 29.17 14.18 -7.09
CA ARG A 194 28.78 12.93 -6.39
C ARG A 194 29.77 11.80 -6.63
N LEU A 195 30.23 11.65 -7.87
CA LEU A 195 31.14 10.58 -8.26
C LEU A 195 32.52 10.77 -7.60
N LEU A 196 33.02 12.00 -7.59
CA LEU A 196 34.33 12.36 -7.05
C LEU A 196 34.35 12.57 -5.52
N SER A 197 33.18 12.59 -4.89
CA SER A 197 33.05 12.79 -3.44
C SER A 197 33.86 11.74 -2.66
N ARG A 198 34.69 12.21 -1.71
CA ARG A 198 35.47 11.36 -0.78
C ARG A 198 34.63 10.39 0.06
N PHE A 199 33.33 10.62 0.09
CA PHE A 199 32.35 9.88 0.89
C PHE A 199 31.60 8.82 0.09
N ARG A 200 31.99 8.63 -1.18
CA ARG A 200 31.41 7.61 -2.06
C ARG A 200 29.91 7.84 -2.28
N ALA A 201 29.53 9.08 -2.59
CA ALA A 201 28.13 9.50 -2.76
C ALA A 201 27.48 8.95 -4.05
N HIS A 202 28.18 8.13 -4.83
CA HIS A 202 27.66 7.50 -6.04
C HIS A 202 26.67 6.36 -5.79
N CYS A 203 26.76 5.62 -4.67
CA CYS A 203 25.80 4.56 -4.32
C CYS A 203 25.64 4.48 -2.81
N GLY A 204 24.40 4.49 -2.31
CA GLY A 204 24.15 4.40 -0.87
C GLY A 204 24.47 3.02 -0.28
N LEU A 205 25.18 2.98 0.86
CA LEU A 205 25.46 1.73 1.57
C LEU A 205 24.22 1.21 2.31
N PRO A 206 23.79 -0.04 2.08
CA PRO A 206 22.63 -0.60 2.78
C PRO A 206 22.91 -0.74 4.28
N THR A 207 21.86 -0.67 5.10
CA THR A 207 21.97 -0.86 6.57
C THR A 207 22.45 -2.27 6.92
N ARG A 208 22.05 -3.26 6.13
CA ARG A 208 22.32 -4.68 6.35
C ARG A 208 22.68 -5.35 5.03
N TYR A 209 23.61 -6.29 5.09
CA TYR A 209 23.91 -7.16 3.95
C TYR A 209 22.76 -8.17 3.77
N ARG A 210 22.27 -8.33 2.54
CA ARG A 210 21.25 -9.31 2.16
C ARG A 210 21.78 -10.18 1.03
N TRP A 211 21.83 -11.49 1.26
CA TRP A 211 22.43 -12.44 0.32
C TRP A 211 21.55 -12.71 -0.91
N TRP A 212 20.22 -12.59 -0.83
CA TRP A 212 19.32 -12.80 -1.98
C TRP A 212 19.14 -11.57 -2.89
N VAL A 213 19.60 -10.39 -2.47
CA VAL A 213 19.63 -9.19 -3.33
C VAL A 213 20.82 -9.25 -4.29
N THR A 214 21.81 -10.09 -3.98
CA THR A 214 22.87 -10.51 -4.90
C THR A 214 22.64 -11.97 -5.26
N PRO A 215 22.00 -12.30 -6.40
CA PRO A 215 21.92 -13.69 -6.84
C PRO A 215 23.33 -14.30 -6.83
N MET A 216 23.45 -15.49 -6.24
CA MET A 216 24.65 -16.30 -6.31
C MET A 216 25.08 -16.43 -7.78
N GLY A 217 26.13 -15.72 -8.16
CA GLY A 217 26.76 -15.81 -9.48
C GLY A 217 26.25 -14.82 -10.53
N GLY A 218 26.92 -13.66 -10.60
CA GLY A 218 26.93 -12.80 -11.80
C GLY A 218 26.08 -11.53 -11.71
N THR A 219 26.74 -10.37 -11.88
CA THR A 219 26.20 -8.98 -11.92
C THR A 219 25.81 -8.44 -10.52
N GLY A 220 26.38 -7.38 -9.97
CA GLY A 220 26.76 -6.11 -10.56
C GLY A 220 26.84 -4.97 -9.51
N THR A 221 26.51 -5.27 -8.26
CA THR A 221 26.96 -4.50 -7.10
C THR A 221 28.24 -5.13 -6.57
N VAL A 222 29.30 -4.34 -6.49
CA VAL A 222 30.58 -4.78 -5.91
C VAL A 222 30.32 -5.29 -4.48
N PRO A 223 30.67 -6.55 -4.14
CA PRO A 223 30.43 -7.07 -2.79
C PRO A 223 31.13 -6.18 -1.75
N PRO A 224 30.56 -5.99 -0.55
CA PRO A 224 31.15 -5.15 0.49
C PRO A 224 32.66 -5.35 0.71
N SER A 225 33.16 -6.57 0.64
CA SER A 225 34.59 -6.91 0.74
C SER A 225 35.42 -6.29 -0.38
N ARG A 226 35.00 -6.43 -1.64
CA ARG A 226 35.65 -5.81 -2.80
C ARG A 226 35.49 -4.30 -2.80
N ALA A 227 34.36 -3.79 -2.32
CA ALA A 227 34.14 -2.36 -2.14
C ALA A 227 35.09 -1.76 -1.11
N LEU A 228 35.37 -2.48 -0.02
CA LEU A 228 36.36 -2.10 0.98
C LEU A 228 37.78 -2.10 0.38
N GLU A 229 38.13 -3.11 -0.42
CA GLU A 229 39.42 -3.17 -1.11
C GLU A 229 39.62 -2.00 -2.10
N LEU A 230 38.60 -1.67 -2.89
CA LEU A 230 38.66 -0.51 -3.79
C LEU A 230 38.80 0.80 -3.00
N PHE A 231 38.12 0.90 -1.85
CA PHE A 231 38.18 2.06 -0.98
C PHE A 231 39.57 2.23 -0.34
N THR A 232 40.17 1.17 0.20
CA THR A 232 41.53 1.25 0.78
C THR A 232 42.56 1.60 -0.30
N ARG A 233 42.47 0.97 -1.47
CA ARG A 233 43.33 1.27 -2.62
C ARG A 233 43.22 2.74 -3.04
N SER A 234 42.02 3.30 -3.10
CA SER A 234 41.82 4.72 -3.45
C SER A 234 42.40 5.72 -2.44
N ARG A 235 42.74 5.24 -1.24
CA ARG A 235 43.37 6.04 -0.17
C ARG A 235 44.86 5.73 0.00
N GLY A 236 45.45 4.92 -0.88
CA GLY A 236 46.84 4.47 -0.74
C GLY A 236 47.07 3.57 0.47
N LEU A 237 46.03 2.94 1.02
CA LEU A 237 46.12 2.00 2.13
C LEU A 237 46.35 0.57 1.60
N PRO A 238 47.00 -0.32 2.38
CA PRO A 238 47.13 -1.73 2.01
C PRO A 238 45.76 -2.39 1.85
N ALA A 239 45.71 -3.47 1.08
CA ALA A 239 44.49 -4.25 0.89
C ALA A 239 43.99 -4.81 2.24
N PRO A 240 42.67 -4.86 2.48
CA PRO A 240 42.12 -5.39 3.72
C PRO A 240 42.38 -6.90 3.83
N GLU A 241 42.98 -7.32 4.94
CA GLU A 241 43.29 -8.72 5.20
C GLU A 241 42.17 -9.35 6.03
N PHE A 242 41.50 -10.37 5.48
CA PHE A 242 40.42 -11.09 6.16
C PHE A 242 40.95 -12.40 6.77
N SER A 243 40.47 -12.77 7.96
CA SER A 243 40.74 -14.10 8.53
C SER A 243 40.14 -15.21 7.67
N ALA A 244 40.69 -16.43 7.76
CA ALA A 244 40.21 -17.60 7.00
C ALA A 244 38.71 -17.91 7.25
N GLU A 245 38.21 -17.55 8.43
CA GLU A 245 36.82 -17.72 8.85
C GLU A 245 35.90 -16.52 8.48
N GLY A 246 36.48 -15.42 7.98
CA GLY A 246 35.76 -14.18 7.65
C GLY A 246 35.23 -13.43 8.88
N THR A 247 35.76 -13.72 10.06
CA THR A 247 35.32 -13.19 11.37
C THR A 247 36.12 -11.97 11.83
N ALA A 248 37.28 -11.73 11.23
CA ALA A 248 38.14 -10.58 11.49
C ALA A 248 38.61 -9.93 10.17
N VAL A 249 38.79 -8.61 10.18
CA VAL A 249 39.41 -7.87 9.09
C VAL A 249 40.39 -6.83 9.64
N THR A 250 41.59 -6.79 9.06
CA THR A 250 42.63 -5.80 9.36
C THR A 250 42.70 -4.80 8.22
N CYS A 251 42.60 -3.51 8.54
CA CYS A 251 42.64 -2.42 7.58
C CYS A 251 43.53 -1.29 8.12
N GLY A 252 44.74 -1.15 7.55
CA GLY A 252 45.79 -0.31 8.14
C GLY A 252 46.16 -0.81 9.53
N ASP A 253 46.17 0.08 10.52
CA ASP A 253 46.55 -0.24 11.90
C ASP A 253 45.38 -0.74 12.77
N GLN A 254 44.17 -0.89 12.19
CA GLN A 254 42.96 -1.26 12.93
C GLN A 254 42.48 -2.66 12.59
N THR A 255 42.14 -3.45 13.61
CA THR A 255 41.53 -4.77 13.49
C THR A 255 40.07 -4.74 13.97
N PHE A 256 39.16 -5.22 13.14
CA PHE A 256 37.73 -5.28 13.43
C PHE A 256 37.28 -6.74 13.56
N LEU A 257 36.50 -7.06 14.59
CA LEU A 257 35.99 -8.40 14.88
C LEU A 257 34.47 -8.44 14.78
N LEU A 258 33.92 -9.46 14.11
CA LEU A 258 32.47 -9.62 13.94
C LEU A 258 31.72 -9.71 15.28
N SER A 259 32.34 -10.34 16.29
CA SER A 259 31.79 -10.49 17.65
C SER A 259 31.59 -9.16 18.38
N HIS A 260 32.34 -8.11 18.03
CA HIS A 260 32.15 -6.78 18.61
C HIS A 260 30.82 -6.14 18.18
N PHE A 261 30.27 -6.58 17.03
CA PHE A 261 29.09 -5.99 16.41
C PHE A 261 27.84 -6.85 16.58
N GLU A 262 27.99 -8.17 16.66
CA GLU A 262 26.90 -9.13 16.79
C GLU A 262 26.91 -9.79 18.17
N ARG A 263 26.21 -9.18 19.14
CA ARG A 263 26.13 -9.67 20.54
C ARG A 263 25.31 -10.97 20.72
N SER A 264 24.70 -11.51 19.67
CA SER A 264 23.95 -12.78 19.73
C SER A 264 23.94 -13.44 18.35
N PRO A 265 24.34 -14.72 18.22
CA PRO A 265 24.13 -15.45 16.98
C PRO A 265 22.63 -15.58 16.79
N LEU A 266 22.12 -15.12 15.64
CA LEU A 266 20.75 -15.43 15.22
C LEU A 266 20.59 -16.96 15.33
N GLY A 267 19.56 -17.40 16.06
CA GLY A 267 19.29 -18.82 16.25
C GLY A 267 19.30 -19.57 14.92
N HIS A 268 20.03 -20.68 14.90
CA HIS A 268 20.07 -21.68 13.84
C HIS A 268 20.45 -21.22 12.42
N ARG A 269 21.71 -20.77 12.24
CA ARG A 269 22.65 -21.16 11.14
C ARG A 269 23.89 -20.26 11.21
N PRO A 270 25.12 -20.76 10.94
CA PRO A 270 26.24 -19.88 10.65
C PRO A 270 25.86 -19.02 9.43
N PRO A 271 25.80 -17.69 9.53
CA PRO A 271 25.35 -16.88 8.41
C PRO A 271 26.42 -16.99 7.32
N ARG A 272 26.04 -17.46 6.14
CA ARG A 272 26.95 -17.84 5.05
C ARG A 272 27.84 -16.72 4.50
N ASP A 273 27.77 -15.48 5.02
CA ASP A 273 28.56 -14.33 4.57
C ASP A 273 29.04 -13.45 5.76
N SER A 274 29.75 -14.04 6.74
CA SER A 274 30.42 -13.31 7.83
C SER A 274 31.32 -12.19 7.30
N ARG A 275 32.11 -12.52 6.27
CA ARG A 275 33.04 -11.61 5.59
C ARG A 275 32.38 -10.35 5.07
N GLU A 276 31.26 -10.47 4.35
CA GLU A 276 30.58 -9.35 3.71
C GLU A 276 29.89 -8.43 4.73
N ARG A 277 29.32 -9.02 5.79
CA ARG A 277 28.73 -8.24 6.90
C ARG A 277 29.78 -7.43 7.64
N LEU A 278 30.93 -8.03 7.92
CA LEU A 278 32.05 -7.34 8.57
C LEU A 278 32.60 -6.22 7.68
N ALA A 279 32.79 -6.49 6.39
CA ALA A 279 33.24 -5.48 5.43
C ALA A 279 32.25 -4.30 5.32
N LEU A 280 30.94 -4.57 5.29
CA LEU A 280 29.91 -3.53 5.30
C LEU A 280 29.96 -2.69 6.59
N HIS A 281 30.22 -3.33 7.73
CA HIS A 281 30.37 -2.62 8.99
C HIS A 281 31.56 -1.64 8.96
N VAL A 282 32.73 -2.08 8.47
CA VAL A 282 33.92 -1.23 8.33
C VAL A 282 33.63 -0.07 7.38
N LEU A 283 32.96 -0.30 6.25
CA LEU A 283 32.56 0.76 5.32
C LEU A 283 31.66 1.82 5.98
N HIS A 284 30.74 1.43 6.88
CA HIS A 284 29.95 2.38 7.68
C HIS A 284 30.80 3.15 8.70
N ALA A 285 31.79 2.49 9.31
CA ALA A 285 32.74 3.13 10.23
C ALA A 285 33.62 4.19 9.51
N CYS A 286 33.88 4.01 8.22
CA CYS A 286 34.57 5.00 7.38
C CYS A 286 33.73 6.23 7.01
N HIS A 287 32.53 6.39 7.56
CA HIS A 287 31.62 7.51 7.33
C HIS A 287 31.22 7.71 5.86
N LEU A 288 31.14 6.62 5.11
CA LEU A 288 30.63 6.62 3.73
C LEU A 288 29.12 6.89 3.71
N VAL A 289 28.60 7.30 2.55
CA VAL A 289 27.18 7.62 2.38
C VAL A 289 26.33 6.36 2.56
N PRO A 290 25.45 6.31 3.58
CA PRO A 290 24.48 5.23 3.71
C PRO A 290 23.33 5.41 2.72
N GLU A 291 22.54 4.36 2.55
CA GLU A 291 21.25 4.41 1.85
C GLU A 291 20.38 5.54 2.43
N HIS A 292 19.93 6.42 1.56
CA HIS A 292 19.37 7.70 1.94
C HIS A 292 18.24 8.09 1.00
N LEU A 293 17.43 9.03 1.48
CA LEU A 293 16.43 9.72 0.67
C LEU A 293 16.70 11.21 0.74
N GLU A 294 16.83 11.83 -0.43
CA GLU A 294 17.04 13.25 -0.56
C GLU A 294 15.72 13.97 -0.78
N THR A 295 15.57 15.15 -0.17
CA THR A 295 14.49 16.08 -0.50
C THR A 295 15.12 17.29 -1.18
N ARG A 296 14.72 17.53 -2.44
CA ARG A 296 15.24 18.62 -3.28
C ARG A 296 14.13 19.62 -3.57
N THR A 297 14.41 20.91 -3.38
CA THR A 297 13.50 21.98 -3.80
C THR A 297 13.49 22.13 -5.32
N LEU A 298 12.30 22.38 -5.86
CA LEU A 298 12.05 22.67 -7.28
C LEU A 298 11.98 24.18 -7.49
N TYR A 299 12.56 24.66 -8.59
CA TYR A 299 12.56 26.06 -8.99
C TYR A 299 12.08 26.19 -10.43
N ASN A 300 11.48 27.32 -10.79
CA ASN A 300 11.05 27.60 -12.16
C ASN A 300 11.80 28.83 -12.69
N SER A 301 12.19 28.81 -13.96
CA SER A 301 12.86 29.93 -14.62
C SER A 301 11.98 31.19 -14.71
N THR A 302 10.66 31.05 -14.71
CA THR A 302 9.73 32.19 -14.74
C THR A 302 9.66 32.92 -13.40
N GLN A 303 10.00 32.25 -12.29
CA GLN A 303 9.97 32.80 -10.93
C GLN A 303 11.27 32.41 -10.19
N PRO A 304 12.40 33.02 -10.56
CA PRO A 304 13.70 32.68 -9.97
C PRO A 304 13.68 32.95 -8.45
N GLY A 305 14.17 31.98 -7.68
CA GLY A 305 14.27 32.08 -6.22
C GLY A 305 13.03 31.67 -5.43
N LEU A 306 11.86 31.49 -6.07
CA LEU A 306 10.65 30.99 -5.39
C LEU A 306 10.59 29.46 -5.43
N GLU A 307 10.39 28.83 -4.27
CA GLU A 307 10.21 27.37 -4.17
C GLU A 307 8.87 26.96 -4.83
N GLN A 308 8.90 26.04 -5.80
CA GLN A 308 7.71 25.52 -6.51
C GLN A 308 7.25 24.14 -6.00
N GLY A 309 7.72 23.79 -4.80
CA GLY A 309 7.51 22.48 -4.17
C GLY A 309 8.80 21.68 -4.03
N LYS A 310 8.66 20.44 -3.56
CA LYS A 310 9.79 19.58 -3.18
C LYS A 310 9.61 18.18 -3.74
N VAL A 311 10.68 17.61 -4.28
CA VAL A 311 10.73 16.23 -4.75
C VAL A 311 11.58 15.37 -3.82
N GLN A 312 11.09 14.18 -3.49
CA GLN A 312 11.82 13.16 -2.75
C GLN A 312 12.36 12.10 -3.71
N MET A 313 13.68 11.95 -3.71
CA MET A 313 14.40 11.11 -4.66
C MET A 313 15.78 10.70 -4.16
N TRP A 314 16.43 9.79 -4.86
CA TRP A 314 17.87 9.57 -4.78
C TRP A 314 18.43 9.15 -6.14
N VAL A 315 19.76 9.20 -6.27
CA VAL A 315 20.46 8.88 -7.50
C VAL A 315 21.61 7.93 -7.19
N ASP A 316 21.67 6.82 -7.93
CA ASP A 316 22.81 5.90 -7.92
C ASP A 316 23.56 5.99 -9.26
N ILE A 317 24.89 6.11 -9.20
CA ILE A 317 25.80 6.26 -10.33
C ILE A 317 26.70 5.02 -10.38
N PHE A 318 26.68 4.33 -11.52
CA PHE A 318 27.43 3.10 -11.77
C PHE A 318 28.39 3.30 -12.93
N PRO A 319 29.69 3.47 -12.66
CA PRO A 319 30.71 3.49 -13.70
C PRO A 319 30.76 2.17 -14.47
N VAL A 320 30.71 2.23 -15.80
CA VAL A 320 30.72 1.03 -16.67
C VAL A 320 31.99 0.19 -16.48
N SER A 321 33.11 0.83 -16.11
CA SER A 321 34.37 0.14 -15.83
C SER A 321 34.32 -0.79 -14.63
N LEU A 322 33.34 -0.63 -13.73
CA LEU A 322 33.16 -1.51 -12.56
C LEU A 322 32.27 -2.73 -12.87
N GLY A 323 31.75 -2.83 -14.09
CA GLY A 323 30.85 -3.88 -14.53
C GLY A 323 29.39 -3.43 -14.62
N PRO A 324 28.49 -4.33 -15.06
CA PRO A 324 27.05 -4.04 -15.09
C PRO A 324 26.54 -3.83 -13.67
N PRO A 325 25.56 -2.95 -13.41
CA PRO A 325 24.97 -2.79 -12.08
C PRO A 325 24.03 -3.94 -11.69
N GLY A 326 23.80 -4.13 -10.39
CA GLY A 326 22.84 -5.11 -9.87
C GLY A 326 21.38 -4.78 -10.24
N PRO A 327 20.39 -5.60 -9.81
CA PRO A 327 18.98 -5.29 -10.05
C PRO A 327 18.58 -3.95 -9.39
N PRO A 328 17.66 -3.18 -10.00
CA PRO A 328 17.17 -1.95 -9.40
C PRO A 328 16.33 -2.23 -8.15
N VAL A 329 16.25 -1.24 -7.26
CA VAL A 329 15.34 -1.28 -6.10
C VAL A 329 13.90 -1.11 -6.59
N ASP A 330 13.02 -2.06 -6.29
CA ASP A 330 11.61 -1.93 -6.60
C ASP A 330 10.94 -0.91 -5.66
N ILE A 331 10.56 0.22 -6.24
CA ILE A 331 9.81 1.29 -5.58
C ILE A 331 8.42 1.50 -6.20
N THR A 332 7.94 0.53 -6.96
CA THR A 332 6.60 0.60 -7.55
C THR A 332 5.58 0.82 -6.42
N PRO A 333 4.68 1.82 -6.54
CA PRO A 333 3.68 2.07 -5.51
C PRO A 333 2.81 0.83 -5.27
N ARG A 334 2.43 0.61 -4.02
CA ARG A 334 1.58 -0.52 -3.64
C ARG A 334 0.23 -0.42 -4.34
N LYS A 335 -0.10 -1.42 -5.15
CA LYS A 335 -1.39 -1.50 -5.82
C LYS A 335 -2.39 -2.25 -4.94
N PRO A 336 -3.65 -1.79 -4.87
CA PRO A 336 -4.69 -2.56 -4.22
C PRO A 336 -4.93 -3.87 -4.97
N GLN A 337 -5.27 -4.92 -4.24
CA GLN A 337 -5.62 -6.21 -4.79
C GLN A 337 -7.12 -6.41 -4.66
N ARG A 338 -7.74 -7.02 -5.68
CA ARG A 338 -9.17 -7.35 -5.64
C ARG A 338 -9.40 -8.61 -4.81
N TYR A 339 -10.36 -8.53 -3.90
CA TYR A 339 -10.83 -9.62 -3.07
C TYR A 339 -12.33 -9.82 -3.25
N GLU A 340 -12.78 -11.05 -3.01
CA GLU A 340 -14.19 -11.41 -2.93
C GLU A 340 -14.49 -11.95 -1.52
N LEU A 341 -15.39 -11.27 -0.81
CA LEU A 341 -15.95 -11.77 0.44
C LEU A 341 -17.24 -12.52 0.15
N ARG A 342 -17.25 -13.81 0.50
CA ARG A 342 -18.46 -14.64 0.50
C ARG A 342 -19.00 -14.70 1.91
N CYS A 343 -20.20 -14.17 2.10
CA CYS A 343 -20.91 -14.24 3.37
C CYS A 343 -22.16 -15.10 3.18
N VAL A 344 -22.21 -16.27 3.82
CA VAL A 344 -23.40 -17.11 3.81
C VAL A 344 -24.18 -16.87 5.09
N VAL A 345 -25.42 -16.37 4.95
CA VAL A 345 -26.40 -16.26 6.03
C VAL A 345 -27.14 -17.59 6.12
N TRP A 346 -26.90 -18.33 7.20
CA TRP A 346 -27.56 -19.62 7.44
C TRP A 346 -28.88 -19.41 8.14
N ASN A 347 -28.82 -18.89 9.36
CA ASN A 347 -29.97 -18.81 10.26
C ASN A 347 -29.96 -17.52 11.11
N THR A 348 -31.13 -17.15 11.60
CA THR A 348 -31.33 -16.19 12.70
C THR A 348 -31.89 -16.90 13.93
N ARG A 349 -31.60 -16.38 15.12
CA ARG A 349 -32.17 -16.83 16.41
C ARG A 349 -32.39 -15.66 17.34
N ASP A 350 -33.39 -15.79 18.22
CA ASP A 350 -33.72 -14.83 19.28
C ASP A 350 -33.91 -13.39 18.74
N VAL A 351 -34.40 -13.27 17.50
CA VAL A 351 -34.71 -11.96 16.88
C VAL A 351 -35.99 -11.43 17.50
N ASP A 352 -36.03 -10.13 17.76
CA ASP A 352 -37.22 -9.47 18.28
C ASP A 352 -38.43 -9.63 17.34
N LEU A 353 -39.60 -9.89 17.93
CA LEU A 353 -40.86 -10.07 17.20
C LEU A 353 -41.63 -8.74 17.23
N ALA A 354 -41.83 -8.12 16.07
CA ALA A 354 -42.52 -6.83 15.94
C ALA A 354 -44.03 -6.99 15.66
N ASP A 355 -44.40 -8.00 14.88
CA ASP A 355 -45.74 -8.18 14.33
C ASP A 355 -46.67 -9.00 15.24
N VAL A 356 -48.00 -8.86 15.06
CA VAL A 356 -49.03 -9.65 15.77
C VAL A 356 -49.99 -10.28 14.77
N ASN A 357 -50.15 -11.60 14.85
CA ASN A 357 -51.01 -12.32 13.93
C ASN A 357 -52.51 -12.17 14.27
N VAL A 358 -53.37 -12.62 13.36
CA VAL A 358 -54.84 -12.58 13.52
C VAL A 358 -55.32 -13.35 14.78
N THR A 359 -54.50 -14.27 15.30
CA THR A 359 -54.77 -15.03 16.54
C THR A 359 -54.15 -14.39 17.81
N GLY A 360 -53.57 -13.19 17.70
CA GLY A 360 -52.97 -12.45 18.82
C GLY A 360 -51.56 -12.89 19.23
N GLN A 361 -50.92 -13.81 18.52
CA GLN A 361 -49.54 -14.25 18.78
C GLN A 361 -48.54 -13.36 18.05
N ARG A 362 -47.42 -13.04 18.71
CA ARG A 362 -46.34 -12.27 18.10
C ARG A 362 -45.59 -13.06 17.04
N MET A 363 -45.21 -12.43 15.94
CA MET A 363 -44.40 -13.01 14.87
C MET A 363 -43.58 -11.93 14.16
N SER A 364 -42.66 -12.33 13.28
CA SER A 364 -41.98 -11.43 12.33
C SER A 364 -41.69 -12.13 11.00
N ASP A 365 -41.75 -11.37 9.91
CA ASP A 365 -41.38 -11.73 8.55
C ASP A 365 -39.92 -11.32 8.28
N ILE A 366 -38.97 -12.08 8.84
CA ILE A 366 -37.57 -11.69 8.94
C ILE A 366 -36.85 -11.76 7.58
N TYR A 367 -36.09 -10.72 7.26
CA TYR A 367 -35.06 -10.76 6.22
C TYR A 367 -33.78 -10.02 6.64
N VAL A 368 -32.67 -10.39 6.00
CA VAL A 368 -31.34 -9.81 6.26
C VAL A 368 -30.85 -9.05 5.04
N THR A 369 -30.31 -7.86 5.24
CA THR A 369 -29.59 -7.07 4.25
C THR A 369 -28.12 -6.90 4.63
N GLY A 370 -27.24 -6.76 3.64
CA GLY A 370 -25.80 -6.68 3.88
C GLY A 370 -25.04 -5.91 2.82
N TRP A 371 -23.99 -5.20 3.24
CA TRP A 371 -23.05 -4.49 2.37
C TRP A 371 -21.70 -4.28 3.05
N MET A 372 -20.70 -3.90 2.25
CA MET A 372 -19.39 -3.47 2.74
C MET A 372 -19.41 -1.95 2.95
N ASP A 373 -18.81 -1.48 4.03
CA ASP A 373 -18.71 -0.05 4.37
C ASP A 373 -18.07 0.75 3.21
N GLY A 374 -18.76 1.79 2.76
CA GLY A 374 -18.43 2.59 1.59
C GLY A 374 -18.75 1.99 0.22
N LEU A 375 -19.35 0.78 0.15
CA LEU A 375 -19.87 0.13 -1.06
C LEU A 375 -21.39 -0.14 -0.93
N GLU A 376 -22.14 0.88 -0.52
CA GLU A 376 -23.59 0.80 -0.31
C GLU A 376 -24.36 0.42 -1.57
N GLU A 377 -23.85 0.78 -2.75
CA GLU A 377 -24.40 0.38 -4.06
C GLU A 377 -24.38 -1.15 -4.29
N GLN A 378 -23.49 -1.88 -3.60
CA GLN A 378 -23.44 -3.35 -3.66
C GLN A 378 -24.36 -4.02 -2.63
N ARG A 379 -25.27 -3.27 -2.00
CA ARG A 379 -26.19 -3.80 -0.99
C ARG A 379 -27.02 -4.96 -1.53
N GLN A 380 -27.01 -6.04 -0.77
CA GLN A 380 -27.74 -7.27 -1.08
C GLN A 380 -28.76 -7.58 0.01
N LYS A 381 -29.83 -8.27 -0.37
CA LYS A 381 -30.87 -8.76 0.54
C LYS A 381 -31.11 -10.24 0.34
N THR A 382 -31.44 -10.92 1.43
CA THR A 382 -31.93 -12.31 1.44
C THR A 382 -33.38 -12.38 0.98
N ASP A 383 -33.90 -13.60 0.82
CA ASP A 383 -35.34 -13.82 0.75
C ASP A 383 -35.98 -13.75 2.15
N VAL A 384 -37.30 -13.52 2.19
CA VAL A 384 -38.04 -13.33 3.46
C VAL A 384 -38.40 -14.67 4.09
N HIS A 385 -38.17 -14.82 5.39
CA HIS A 385 -38.70 -15.90 6.20
C HIS A 385 -40.01 -15.46 6.84
N TYR A 386 -41.13 -15.89 6.26
CA TYR A 386 -42.45 -15.50 6.73
C TYR A 386 -42.85 -16.20 8.04
N ARG A 387 -43.45 -15.44 8.95
CA ARG A 387 -44.13 -15.90 10.16
C ARG A 387 -43.23 -16.66 11.14
N SER A 388 -42.09 -16.07 11.47
CA SER A 388 -41.25 -16.55 12.57
C SER A 388 -41.96 -16.34 13.91
N LEU A 389 -42.17 -17.42 14.68
CA LEU A 389 -42.87 -17.36 15.98
C LEU A 389 -41.92 -17.26 17.17
N ASP A 390 -40.66 -17.67 17.00
CA ASP A 390 -39.63 -17.74 18.04
C ASP A 390 -38.41 -16.85 17.70
N GLY A 391 -38.54 -15.99 16.68
CA GLY A 391 -37.45 -15.18 16.16
C GLY A 391 -36.38 -16.00 15.43
N SER A 392 -36.69 -17.25 15.05
CA SER A 392 -35.83 -18.08 14.22
C SER A 392 -36.16 -17.94 12.73
N GLY A 393 -35.13 -17.87 11.92
CA GLY A 393 -35.23 -17.77 10.47
C GLY A 393 -34.16 -18.63 9.80
N ALA A 394 -34.49 -19.19 8.63
CA ALA A 394 -33.60 -20.04 7.85
C ALA A 394 -33.54 -19.54 6.40
N PHE A 395 -32.32 -19.28 5.91
CA PHE A 395 -32.08 -18.60 4.63
C PHE A 395 -31.23 -19.42 3.67
N ASN A 396 -30.11 -19.99 4.14
CA ASN A 396 -29.08 -20.61 3.30
C ASN A 396 -28.72 -19.70 2.10
N TRP A 397 -28.41 -18.43 2.37
CA TRP A 397 -28.28 -17.40 1.35
C TRP A 397 -26.86 -16.85 1.29
N ARG A 398 -26.24 -16.81 0.10
CA ARG A 398 -24.90 -16.26 -0.11
C ARG A 398 -24.92 -14.82 -0.62
N PHE A 399 -24.22 -13.95 0.09
CA PHE A 399 -23.79 -12.65 -0.41
C PHE A 399 -22.38 -12.73 -0.99
N LEU A 400 -22.17 -12.01 -2.09
CA LEU A 400 -20.89 -11.88 -2.78
C LEU A 400 -20.51 -10.41 -2.87
N PHE A 401 -19.45 -10.01 -2.17
CA PHE A 401 -18.98 -8.63 -2.18
C PHE A 401 -17.58 -8.57 -2.79
N SER A 402 -17.42 -7.78 -3.85
CA SER A 402 -16.14 -7.58 -4.51
C SER A 402 -15.58 -6.20 -4.13
N PHE A 403 -14.37 -6.16 -3.60
CA PHE A 403 -13.75 -4.92 -3.14
C PHE A 403 -12.24 -4.93 -3.35
N GLU A 404 -11.65 -3.74 -3.36
CA GLU A 404 -10.20 -3.55 -3.46
C GLU A 404 -9.59 -3.35 -2.08
N TYR A 405 -8.48 -4.04 -1.81
CA TYR A 405 -7.83 -4.05 -0.50
C TYR A 405 -6.33 -3.87 -0.61
N LEU A 406 -5.81 -2.97 0.23
CA LEU A 406 -4.39 -2.71 0.36
C LEU A 406 -3.84 -3.42 1.60
N VAL A 407 -3.21 -4.58 1.39
CA VAL A 407 -2.74 -5.49 2.45
C VAL A 407 -1.81 -4.80 3.45
N ALA A 408 -0.91 -3.94 2.98
CA ALA A 408 0.09 -3.30 3.83
C ALA A 408 -0.48 -2.24 4.79
N GLU A 409 -1.54 -1.54 4.39
CA GLU A 409 -2.23 -0.54 5.24
C GLU A 409 -3.46 -1.12 5.95
N GLN A 410 -3.85 -2.35 5.59
CA GLN A 410 -5.05 -3.03 6.07
C GLN A 410 -6.37 -2.27 5.83
N ARG A 411 -6.48 -1.58 4.69
CA ARG A 411 -7.65 -0.77 4.31
C ARG A 411 -8.23 -1.18 2.96
N CYS A 412 -9.55 -1.03 2.82
CA CYS A 412 -10.20 -1.06 1.52
C CYS A 412 -9.94 0.25 0.77
N VAL A 413 -9.79 0.13 -0.54
CA VAL A 413 -9.62 1.24 -1.48
C VAL A 413 -10.92 1.38 -2.25
N LEU A 414 -11.54 2.56 -2.17
CA LEU A 414 -12.81 2.85 -2.83
C LEU A 414 -12.60 4.00 -3.82
N PRO A 415 -12.95 3.81 -5.10
CA PRO A 415 -13.03 4.91 -6.04
C PRO A 415 -14.21 5.80 -5.66
N CYS A 416 -13.95 7.10 -5.54
CA CYS A 416 -14.94 8.13 -5.33
C CYS A 416 -14.87 9.12 -6.50
N LYS A 417 -16.02 9.64 -6.92
CA LYS A 417 -16.07 10.81 -7.80
C LYS A 417 -16.56 11.97 -6.96
N ASP A 418 -15.80 13.06 -6.92
CA ASP A 418 -16.21 14.25 -6.16
C ASP A 418 -17.48 14.86 -6.77
N HIS A 419 -17.61 14.81 -8.10
CA HIS A 419 -18.82 15.16 -8.84
C HIS A 419 -19.06 14.18 -10.00
N PHE A 420 -20.32 14.02 -10.43
CA PHE A 420 -20.69 13.11 -11.53
C PHE A 420 -19.91 13.40 -12.84
N TRP A 421 -19.52 14.66 -13.06
CA TRP A 421 -18.76 15.12 -14.22
C TRP A 421 -17.23 15.16 -14.02
N SER A 422 -16.73 14.72 -12.86
CA SER A 422 -15.29 14.66 -12.62
C SER A 422 -14.64 13.62 -13.55
N LEU A 423 -13.63 14.06 -14.30
CA LEU A 423 -12.86 13.22 -15.22
C LEU A 423 -12.01 12.17 -14.48
N HIS A 424 -11.64 12.45 -13.24
CA HIS A 424 -10.74 11.62 -12.44
C HIS A 424 -11.40 11.17 -11.14
N GLU A 425 -11.23 9.88 -10.83
CA GLU A 425 -11.71 9.26 -9.61
C GLU A 425 -10.70 9.50 -8.48
N THR A 426 -11.15 10.09 -7.38
CA THR A 426 -10.40 10.18 -6.13
C THR A 426 -10.46 8.84 -5.40
N VAL A 427 -9.47 8.55 -4.55
CA VAL A 427 -9.40 7.29 -3.81
C VAL A 427 -9.66 7.53 -2.33
N ARG A 428 -10.70 6.91 -1.79
CA ARG A 428 -11.00 6.90 -0.35
C ARG A 428 -10.59 5.59 0.28
N LYS A 429 -9.87 5.65 1.42
CA LYS A 429 -9.44 4.46 2.17
C LYS A 429 -10.29 4.27 3.43
N VAL A 430 -10.92 3.10 3.58
CA VAL A 430 -11.81 2.79 4.71
C VAL A 430 -11.44 1.45 5.35
N PRO A 431 -11.73 1.20 6.65
CA PRO A 431 -11.58 -0.15 7.21
C PRO A 431 -12.46 -1.17 6.47
N PRO A 432 -12.02 -2.41 6.29
CA PRO A 432 -12.87 -3.47 5.73
C PRO A 432 -13.94 -3.86 6.76
N LYS A 433 -15.11 -3.22 6.70
CA LYS A 433 -16.23 -3.51 7.61
C LYS A 433 -17.42 -4.08 6.83
N LEU A 434 -17.89 -5.25 7.23
CA LEU A 434 -19.14 -5.86 6.77
C LEU A 434 -20.27 -5.40 7.69
N ILE A 435 -21.33 -4.83 7.12
CA ILE A 435 -22.51 -4.39 7.84
C ILE A 435 -23.66 -5.29 7.42
N LEU A 436 -24.32 -5.92 8.40
CA LEU A 436 -25.51 -6.74 8.22
C LEU A 436 -26.64 -6.18 9.06
N GLN A 437 -27.82 -6.02 8.47
CA GLN A 437 -29.01 -5.54 9.17
C GLN A 437 -30.14 -6.56 9.05
N VAL A 438 -30.85 -6.76 10.15
CA VAL A 438 -32.02 -7.63 10.25
C VAL A 438 -33.27 -6.74 10.27
N TRP A 439 -34.26 -7.08 9.47
CA TRP A 439 -35.46 -6.30 9.23
C TRP A 439 -36.70 -7.21 9.30
N ASP A 440 -37.83 -6.62 9.70
CA ASP A 440 -39.17 -7.20 9.55
C ASP A 440 -39.80 -6.71 8.24
N ASN A 441 -40.30 -7.61 7.41
CA ASN A 441 -40.91 -7.24 6.13
C ASN A 441 -42.41 -6.99 6.32
N ASP A 442 -42.79 -5.72 6.33
CA ASP A 442 -44.17 -5.29 6.46
C ASP A 442 -44.83 -5.17 5.09
N LYS A 443 -46.06 -5.70 4.97
CA LYS A 443 -46.77 -5.68 3.67
C LYS A 443 -47.49 -4.37 3.39
N PHE A 444 -47.83 -3.61 4.42
CA PHE A 444 -48.68 -2.41 4.34
C PHE A 444 -48.10 -1.19 5.07
N SER A 445 -46.92 -1.33 5.68
CA SER A 445 -46.16 -0.30 6.39
C SER A 445 -44.70 -0.33 5.96
N ALA A 446 -43.90 0.63 6.44
CA ALA A 446 -42.45 0.58 6.27
C ALA A 446 -41.87 -0.53 7.14
N ASP A 447 -40.94 -1.31 6.59
CA ASP A 447 -40.25 -2.41 7.29
C ASP A 447 -39.63 -1.97 8.62
N ASP A 448 -39.84 -2.75 9.68
CA ASP A 448 -39.29 -2.48 11.00
C ASP A 448 -37.82 -2.91 11.12
N PHE A 449 -36.99 -2.04 11.67
CA PHE A 449 -35.58 -2.33 11.90
C PHE A 449 -35.38 -3.15 13.18
N LEU A 450 -34.91 -4.39 13.03
CA LEU A 450 -34.76 -5.32 14.15
C LEU A 450 -33.33 -5.35 14.72
N GLY A 451 -32.30 -4.99 13.95
CA GLY A 451 -30.95 -4.80 14.50
C GLY A 451 -29.83 -4.80 13.48
N VAL A 452 -28.63 -4.42 13.93
CA VAL A 452 -27.40 -4.34 13.13
C VAL A 452 -26.27 -5.18 13.72
N LEU A 453 -25.48 -5.76 12.83
CA LEU A 453 -24.23 -6.45 13.11
C LEU A 453 -23.13 -5.82 12.25
N GLU A 454 -22.14 -5.22 12.90
CA GLU A 454 -20.94 -4.68 12.26
C GLU A 454 -19.74 -5.58 12.54
N LEU A 455 -19.05 -6.01 11.48
CA LEU A 455 -17.90 -6.89 11.55
C LEU A 455 -16.71 -6.27 10.81
N GLU A 456 -15.71 -5.82 11.54
CA GLU A 456 -14.44 -5.39 10.95
C GLU A 456 -13.58 -6.62 10.62
N LEU A 457 -13.30 -6.87 9.35
CA LEU A 457 -12.66 -8.09 8.85
C LEU A 457 -11.22 -8.26 9.35
N THR A 458 -10.53 -7.17 9.69
CA THR A 458 -9.18 -7.16 10.27
C THR A 458 -9.18 -7.48 11.76
N HIS A 459 -10.26 -7.17 12.47
CA HIS A 459 -10.42 -7.30 13.92
C HIS A 459 -11.75 -7.99 14.27
N LEU A 460 -11.98 -9.17 13.68
CA LEU A 460 -13.20 -9.93 13.87
C LEU A 460 -13.32 -10.46 15.31
N PRO A 461 -14.46 -10.23 15.99
CA PRO A 461 -14.78 -10.91 17.22
C PRO A 461 -15.00 -12.39 16.94
N ARG A 462 -14.50 -13.25 17.83
CA ARG A 462 -14.61 -14.71 17.66
C ARG A 462 -16.08 -15.12 17.70
N PRO A 463 -16.59 -15.84 16.68
CA PRO A 463 -17.96 -16.31 16.73
C PRO A 463 -18.16 -17.38 17.79
N SER A 464 -19.39 -17.48 18.28
CA SER A 464 -19.81 -18.57 19.14
C SER A 464 -20.19 -19.80 18.30
N GLN A 465 -19.89 -21.01 18.77
CA GLN A 465 -20.32 -22.24 18.06
C GLN A 465 -21.81 -22.52 18.25
N HIS A 466 -22.39 -22.09 19.37
CA HIS A 466 -23.80 -22.30 19.71
C HIS A 466 -24.50 -20.95 19.98
N PRO A 467 -25.80 -20.84 19.69
CA PRO A 467 -26.54 -19.60 19.91
C PRO A 467 -26.66 -19.25 21.41
N GLN A 468 -26.68 -20.24 22.30
CA GLN A 468 -26.80 -20.02 23.75
C GLN A 468 -25.55 -19.36 24.34
N SER A 469 -24.36 -19.67 23.79
CA SER A 469 -23.07 -19.10 24.23
C SER A 469 -22.74 -17.76 23.55
N CYS A 470 -23.65 -17.23 22.73
CA CYS A 470 -23.49 -15.96 22.03
C CYS A 470 -24.03 -14.80 22.88
N THR A 471 -23.16 -14.14 23.65
CA THR A 471 -23.52 -13.01 24.52
C THR A 471 -22.97 -11.68 24.01
N SER A 472 -23.60 -10.56 24.38
CA SER A 472 -23.20 -9.20 23.95
C SER A 472 -21.76 -8.84 24.32
N THR A 473 -21.22 -9.45 25.38
CA THR A 473 -19.83 -9.26 25.84
C THR A 473 -18.78 -9.74 24.83
N ALA A 474 -19.15 -10.65 23.91
CA ALA A 474 -18.24 -11.20 22.91
C ALA A 474 -17.78 -10.18 21.85
N LEU A 475 -18.49 -9.04 21.69
CA LEU A 475 -18.18 -7.99 20.71
C LEU A 475 -17.34 -6.82 21.28
N GLY A 476 -16.63 -7.03 22.40
CA GLY A 476 -15.53 -6.13 22.82
C GLY A 476 -15.91 -4.94 23.70
N THR A 477 -16.52 -5.17 24.87
CA THR A 477 -16.37 -4.20 25.97
C THR A 477 -15.14 -4.61 26.80
N PRO A 478 -14.07 -3.81 26.86
CA PRO A 478 -13.00 -4.09 27.82
C PRO A 478 -13.59 -4.03 29.25
N PRO A 479 -13.21 -4.95 30.15
CA PRO A 479 -13.67 -4.88 31.53
C PRO A 479 -13.26 -3.52 32.11
N LYS A 480 -14.18 -2.86 32.82
CA LYS A 480 -13.94 -1.53 33.41
C LYS A 480 -12.82 -1.54 34.47
N TRP A 481 -12.37 -2.70 34.95
CA TRP A 481 -11.49 -2.86 36.11
C TRP A 481 -10.35 -3.86 35.83
N PRO A 482 -9.07 -3.49 36.06
CA PRO A 482 -7.90 -4.25 35.59
C PRO A 482 -7.43 -5.42 36.48
N TRP A 483 -8.21 -5.87 37.47
CA TRP A 483 -7.75 -6.85 38.48
C TRP A 483 -8.38 -8.25 38.39
N GLN A 484 -9.24 -8.51 37.41
CA GLN A 484 -9.68 -9.87 37.10
C GLN A 484 -8.93 -10.33 35.86
N GLY A 485 -8.03 -11.31 36.00
CA GLY A 485 -7.17 -11.88 34.96
C GLY A 485 -7.91 -12.62 33.84
N VAL A 486 -9.08 -12.14 33.42
CA VAL A 486 -9.81 -12.66 32.26
C VAL A 486 -9.04 -12.23 31.01
N ARG A 487 -8.25 -13.15 30.45
CA ARG A 487 -7.62 -12.98 29.14
C ARG A 487 -8.72 -12.76 28.10
N VAL A 488 -8.90 -11.52 27.65
CA VAL A 488 -9.75 -11.23 26.48
C VAL A 488 -9.11 -11.95 25.28
N PRO A 489 -9.82 -12.84 24.58
CA PRO A 489 -9.28 -13.51 23.41
C PRO A 489 -8.88 -12.48 22.35
N SER A 490 -7.70 -12.63 21.76
CA SER A 490 -7.28 -11.76 20.67
C SER A 490 -8.28 -11.86 19.50
N PRO A 491 -8.65 -10.72 18.89
CA PRO A 491 -9.52 -10.70 17.72
C PRO A 491 -8.87 -11.45 16.56
N LEU A 492 -9.70 -12.05 15.71
CA LEU A 492 -9.29 -12.79 14.53
C LEU A 492 -9.16 -11.83 13.35
N SER A 493 -8.26 -12.12 12.42
CA SER A 493 -8.18 -11.39 11.14
C SER A 493 -8.59 -12.35 10.03
N LEU A 494 -9.63 -12.01 9.25
CA LEU A 494 -10.10 -12.83 8.14
C LEU A 494 -9.05 -12.95 7.02
N PHE A 495 -8.14 -11.98 6.94
CA PHE A 495 -7.03 -12.00 5.98
C PHE A 495 -5.96 -13.04 6.32
N HIS A 496 -5.83 -13.40 7.60
CA HIS A 496 -4.96 -14.51 8.05
C HIS A 496 -5.74 -15.82 8.09
N GLN A 497 -6.91 -15.80 8.74
CA GLN A 497 -7.81 -16.94 8.79
C GLN A 497 -8.92 -16.75 7.76
N ARG A 498 -8.70 -17.23 6.54
CA ARG A 498 -9.56 -17.00 5.36
C ARG A 498 -11.01 -17.48 5.48
N ARG A 499 -11.33 -18.33 6.45
CA ARG A 499 -12.68 -18.86 6.66
C ARG A 499 -13.03 -18.92 8.14
N VAL A 500 -14.24 -18.48 8.47
CA VAL A 500 -14.79 -18.55 9.81
C VAL A 500 -16.31 -18.77 9.76
N ARG A 501 -16.84 -19.59 10.66
CA ARG A 501 -18.28 -19.85 10.81
C ARG A 501 -18.69 -19.79 12.27
N GLY A 502 -19.89 -19.27 12.53
CA GLY A 502 -20.58 -19.40 13.81
C GLY A 502 -21.60 -18.28 14.01
N TRP A 503 -21.91 -18.01 15.28
CA TRP A 503 -22.94 -17.06 15.70
C TRP A 503 -22.34 -15.74 16.16
N TRP A 504 -22.94 -14.64 15.69
CA TRP A 504 -22.65 -13.28 16.12
C TRP A 504 -23.91 -12.56 16.65
N PRO A 505 -23.77 -11.74 17.69
CA PRO A 505 -24.89 -11.00 18.28
C PRO A 505 -25.22 -9.74 17.48
N CYS A 506 -26.49 -9.57 17.11
CA CYS A 506 -27.04 -8.35 16.54
C CYS A 506 -27.43 -7.37 17.65
N ARG A 507 -27.22 -6.08 17.42
CA ARG A 507 -27.53 -5.03 18.40
C ARG A 507 -28.54 -4.05 17.83
N LEU A 508 -29.43 -3.59 18.71
CA LEU A 508 -30.35 -2.49 18.45
C LEU A 508 -29.99 -1.34 19.39
N GLU A 509 -30.00 -0.13 18.87
CA GLU A 509 -29.74 1.09 19.64
C GLU A 509 -31.08 1.76 19.94
N GLU A 510 -31.53 1.64 21.20
CA GLU A 510 -32.73 2.29 21.73
C GLU A 510 -32.31 3.23 22.85
N ASP A 511 -32.75 4.49 22.80
CA ASP A 511 -32.50 5.52 23.83
C ASP A 511 -31.02 5.66 24.25
N GLY A 512 -30.09 5.50 23.30
CA GLY A 512 -28.64 5.57 23.54
C GLY A 512 -28.03 4.35 24.27
N LYS A 513 -28.80 3.27 24.46
CA LYS A 513 -28.33 2.00 25.01
C LYS A 513 -28.37 0.90 23.96
N ARG A 514 -27.28 0.13 23.88
CA ARG A 514 -27.15 -1.01 22.94
C ARG A 514 -27.71 -2.29 23.56
N ARG A 515 -28.83 -2.77 23.03
CA ARG A 515 -29.50 -4.02 23.43
C ARG A 515 -29.15 -5.16 22.47
N LEU A 516 -29.11 -6.40 22.95
CA LEU A 516 -29.05 -7.59 22.09
C LEU A 516 -30.44 -7.82 21.47
N SER A 517 -30.51 -7.84 20.15
CA SER A 517 -31.77 -7.80 19.38
C SER A 517 -31.96 -9.01 18.45
N GLY A 518 -31.02 -9.96 18.52
CA GLY A 518 -30.99 -11.13 17.66
C GLY A 518 -29.58 -11.72 17.56
N LYS A 519 -29.50 -12.88 16.91
CA LYS A 519 -28.24 -13.58 16.62
C LYS A 519 -28.26 -14.07 15.18
N LEU A 520 -27.14 -13.87 14.48
CA LEU A 520 -26.95 -14.32 13.09
C LEU A 520 -25.92 -15.45 13.03
N GLU A 521 -26.28 -16.55 12.39
CA GLU A 521 -25.33 -17.61 12.00
C GLU A 521 -24.77 -17.31 10.61
N LEU A 522 -23.47 -17.06 10.54
CA LEU A 522 -22.78 -16.69 9.32
C LEU A 522 -21.62 -17.64 9.03
N SER A 523 -21.31 -17.82 7.75
CA SER A 523 -20.02 -18.33 7.28
C SER A 523 -19.38 -17.29 6.39
N LEU A 524 -18.23 -16.78 6.81
CA LEU A 524 -17.42 -15.83 6.05
C LEU A 524 -16.26 -16.57 5.41
N GLU A 525 -16.06 -16.36 4.11
CA GLU A 525 -14.90 -16.85 3.35
C GLU A 525 -14.34 -15.69 2.52
N LEU A 526 -13.05 -15.42 2.65
CA LEU A 526 -12.36 -14.37 1.91
C LEU A 526 -11.43 -15.00 0.87
N LEU A 527 -11.63 -14.62 -0.38
CA LEU A 527 -10.89 -15.14 -1.53
C LEU A 527 -10.16 -14.01 -2.26
N THR A 528 -9.00 -14.33 -2.81
CA THR A 528 -8.35 -13.45 -3.79
C THR A 528 -9.12 -13.48 -5.10
N ALA A 529 -8.97 -12.46 -5.96
CA ALA A 529 -9.63 -12.45 -7.27
C ALA A 529 -9.39 -13.73 -8.09
N LYS A 530 -8.15 -14.23 -8.10
CA LYS A 530 -7.79 -15.47 -8.79
C LYS A 530 -8.53 -16.69 -8.23
N GLU A 531 -8.59 -16.83 -6.90
CA GLU A 531 -9.31 -17.93 -6.25
C GLU A 531 -10.83 -17.85 -6.47
N ALA A 532 -11.38 -16.65 -6.56
CA ALA A 532 -12.79 -16.43 -6.83
C ALA A 532 -13.17 -16.84 -8.27
N GLU A 533 -12.30 -16.56 -9.25
CA GLU A 533 -12.45 -16.99 -10.64
C GLU A 533 -12.34 -18.51 -10.79
N GLU A 534 -11.40 -19.15 -10.08
CA GLU A 534 -11.24 -20.62 -10.08
C GLU A 534 -12.44 -21.34 -9.42
N ARG A 535 -13.10 -20.70 -8.44
CA ARG A 535 -14.23 -21.27 -7.69
C ARG A 535 -15.47 -20.39 -7.83
N PRO A 536 -16.08 -20.24 -9.00
CA PRO A 536 -17.17 -19.29 -9.20
C PRO A 536 -18.38 -19.65 -8.35
N ALA A 537 -19.08 -18.63 -7.85
CA ALA A 537 -20.25 -18.78 -6.99
C ALA A 537 -21.35 -17.79 -7.41
N GLY A 538 -22.61 -18.23 -7.44
CA GLY A 538 -23.78 -17.38 -7.72
C GLY A 538 -24.30 -16.64 -6.48
N LYS A 539 -25.10 -15.58 -6.65
CA LYS A 539 -25.75 -14.89 -5.52
C LYS A 539 -26.87 -15.75 -4.93
N GLY A 540 -27.09 -15.65 -3.63
CA GLY A 540 -28.10 -16.43 -2.93
C GLY A 540 -27.88 -17.94 -3.09
N ARG A 541 -28.81 -18.60 -3.78
CA ARG A 541 -28.80 -20.03 -4.11
C ARG A 541 -28.66 -20.28 -5.62
N GLU A 542 -28.39 -19.24 -6.39
CA GLU A 542 -28.28 -19.29 -7.85
C GLU A 542 -27.02 -20.02 -8.31
N ASN A 543 -27.05 -20.52 -9.54
CA ASN A 543 -25.89 -21.13 -10.18
C ASN A 543 -24.81 -20.07 -10.46
N PRO A 544 -23.51 -20.41 -10.31
CA PRO A 544 -22.98 -21.70 -9.86
C PRO A 544 -23.07 -21.88 -8.33
N ASN A 545 -23.68 -22.99 -7.89
CA ASN A 545 -23.94 -23.26 -6.47
C ASN A 545 -23.13 -24.46 -5.95
N MET A 546 -21.80 -24.35 -5.96
CA MET A 546 -20.91 -25.47 -5.56
C MET A 546 -19.96 -25.13 -4.41
N TYR A 547 -19.62 -23.85 -4.19
CA TYR A 547 -18.57 -23.44 -3.26
C TYR A 547 -19.06 -22.46 -2.18
N PRO A 548 -19.79 -22.91 -1.15
CA PRO A 548 -20.37 -24.25 -0.96
C PRO A 548 -21.73 -24.38 -1.68
N MET A 549 -22.23 -25.61 -1.81
CA MET A 549 -23.59 -25.87 -2.27
C MET A 549 -24.60 -25.46 -1.19
N LEU A 550 -25.54 -24.60 -1.56
CA LEU A 550 -26.59 -24.09 -0.68
C LEU A 550 -27.95 -24.66 -1.08
N PRO A 551 -28.49 -25.65 -0.34
CA PRO A 551 -29.83 -26.16 -0.60
C PRO A 551 -30.89 -25.12 -0.19
N ALA A 552 -32.11 -25.29 -0.70
CA ALA A 552 -33.24 -24.53 -0.20
C ALA A 552 -33.40 -24.72 1.32
N PRO A 553 -33.70 -23.65 2.08
CA PRO A 553 -33.87 -23.74 3.52
C PRO A 553 -35.11 -24.56 3.86
N LEU A 554 -35.00 -25.37 4.91
CA LEU A 554 -36.14 -26.11 5.46
C LEU A 554 -37.00 -25.12 6.25
N ARG A 555 -38.18 -24.77 5.69
CA ARG A 555 -39.15 -23.86 6.32
C ARG A 555 -40.47 -24.59 6.55
N PRO A 556 -41.18 -24.34 7.67
CA PRO A 556 -42.49 -24.94 7.91
C PRO A 556 -43.52 -24.42 6.89
N GLU A 557 -44.43 -25.28 6.43
CA GLU A 557 -45.44 -24.96 5.40
C GLU A 557 -46.36 -23.79 5.78
N SER A 558 -46.48 -23.49 7.08
CA SER A 558 -47.26 -22.36 7.61
C SER A 558 -46.80 -20.98 7.13
N SER A 559 -45.55 -20.87 6.66
CA SER A 559 -44.94 -19.65 6.12
C SER A 559 -45.55 -19.19 4.78
N PHE A 560 -46.07 -20.10 3.94
CA PHE A 560 -46.58 -19.78 2.60
C PHE A 560 -48.11 -19.62 2.50
N LEU A 561 -48.83 -19.81 3.61
CA LEU A 561 -50.30 -19.87 3.61
C LEU A 561 -51.01 -18.54 3.28
N TRP A 562 -50.32 -17.40 3.27
CA TRP A 562 -50.95 -16.09 3.01
C TRP A 562 -51.44 -15.90 1.58
N LEU A 563 -50.86 -16.58 0.58
CA LEU A 563 -51.33 -16.52 -0.81
C LEU A 563 -52.49 -17.49 -1.03
N GLN A 564 -52.41 -18.68 -0.43
CA GLN A 564 -53.41 -19.72 -0.63
C GLN A 564 -54.67 -19.50 0.21
N ALA A 565 -54.57 -18.91 1.40
CA ALA A 565 -55.72 -18.70 2.29
C ALA A 565 -56.76 -17.72 1.72
N PRO A 566 -56.43 -16.48 1.29
CA PRO A 566 -57.40 -15.52 0.75
C PRO A 566 -57.95 -15.97 -0.61
N LEU A 567 -57.14 -16.60 -1.46
CA LEU A 567 -57.63 -17.16 -2.73
C LEU A 567 -58.60 -18.34 -2.49
N ARG A 568 -58.33 -19.21 -1.50
CA ARG A 568 -59.25 -20.28 -1.13
C ARG A 568 -60.53 -19.74 -0.48
N THR A 569 -60.47 -18.66 0.31
CA THR A 569 -61.67 -18.03 0.88
C THR A 569 -62.46 -17.22 -0.14
N LEU A 570 -61.81 -16.52 -1.08
CA LEU A 570 -62.47 -15.87 -2.23
C LEU A 570 -63.09 -16.91 -3.15
N HIS A 571 -62.37 -17.98 -3.50
CA HIS A 571 -62.91 -19.09 -4.28
C HIS A 571 -64.11 -19.72 -3.56
N TYR A 572 -64.00 -20.04 -2.28
CA TYR A 572 -65.11 -20.62 -1.53
C TYR A 572 -66.30 -19.65 -1.38
N GLY A 573 -66.06 -18.37 -1.12
CA GLY A 573 -67.09 -17.35 -0.95
C GLY A 573 -67.80 -16.96 -2.24
N LEU A 574 -67.05 -16.71 -3.32
CA LEU A 574 -67.60 -16.42 -4.65
C LEU A 574 -68.31 -17.66 -5.22
N TRP A 575 -67.71 -18.85 -5.09
CA TRP A 575 -68.31 -20.10 -5.53
C TRP A 575 -69.61 -20.37 -4.78
N HIS A 576 -69.62 -20.33 -3.43
CA HIS A 576 -70.82 -20.67 -2.66
C HIS A 576 -71.96 -19.66 -2.83
N ARG A 577 -71.66 -18.36 -3.03
CA ARG A 577 -72.67 -17.30 -3.14
C ARG A 577 -73.20 -17.12 -4.56
N TYR A 578 -72.38 -17.36 -5.58
CA TYR A 578 -72.75 -17.15 -6.98
C TYR A 578 -72.92 -18.44 -7.80
N ARG A 579 -72.74 -19.64 -7.22
CA ARG A 579 -72.90 -20.94 -7.92
C ARG A 579 -74.18 -21.02 -8.76
N ARG A 580 -75.32 -20.64 -8.19
CA ARG A 580 -76.62 -20.68 -8.88
C ARG A 580 -76.72 -19.65 -10.00
N ARG A 581 -76.16 -18.45 -9.81
CA ARG A 581 -76.16 -17.38 -10.82
C ARG A 581 -75.20 -17.71 -11.98
N PHE A 582 -74.06 -18.34 -11.69
CA PHE A 582 -73.12 -18.81 -12.70
C PHE A 582 -73.70 -19.96 -13.51
N CYS A 583 -74.37 -20.93 -12.86
CA CYS A 583 -75.05 -22.04 -13.55
C CYS A 583 -76.24 -21.56 -14.39
N LEU A 584 -77.06 -20.63 -13.87
CA LEU A 584 -78.17 -20.03 -14.62
C LEU A 584 -77.69 -19.19 -15.80
N GLY A 585 -76.60 -18.42 -15.62
CA GLY A 585 -75.97 -17.67 -16.71
C GLY A 585 -75.43 -18.60 -17.79
N LEU A 586 -74.76 -19.69 -17.41
CA LEU A 586 -74.25 -20.69 -18.35
C LEU A 586 -75.38 -21.41 -19.11
N ALA A 587 -76.48 -21.75 -18.41
CA ALA A 587 -77.66 -22.36 -19.02
C ALA A 587 -78.39 -21.40 -19.98
N ALA A 588 -78.50 -20.12 -19.63
CA ALA A 588 -79.05 -19.09 -20.51
C ALA A 588 -78.15 -18.88 -21.75
N LEU A 589 -76.83 -18.89 -21.58
CA LEU A 589 -75.86 -18.80 -22.69
C LEU A 589 -75.94 -20.01 -23.63
N LEU A 590 -76.08 -21.23 -23.07
CA LEU A 590 -76.30 -22.45 -23.84
C LEU A 590 -77.63 -22.45 -24.58
N LEU A 591 -78.70 -21.95 -23.96
CA LEU A 591 -80.00 -21.76 -24.63
C LEU A 591 -79.91 -20.72 -25.75
N LEU A 592 -79.19 -19.62 -25.56
CA LEU A 592 -78.98 -18.60 -26.57
C LEU A 592 -78.14 -19.11 -27.75
N ALA A 593 -77.14 -19.96 -27.46
CA ALA A 593 -76.30 -20.62 -28.47
C ALA A 593 -77.01 -21.77 -29.21
N LEU A 594 -78.13 -22.27 -28.69
CA LEU A 594 -79.02 -23.22 -29.37
C LEU A 594 -80.11 -22.52 -30.20
N LEU A 595 -80.35 -21.23 -29.96
CA LEU A 595 -81.32 -20.38 -30.67
C LEU A 595 -80.68 -19.52 -31.78
N LEU A 596 -79.35 -19.36 -31.74
CA LEU A 596 -78.49 -18.94 -32.86
C LEU A 596 -78.09 -20.15 -33.70
#